data_AF-G5GME4-F1
#
_entry.id   AF-G5GME4-F1
#
_cell.length_a   1.000
_cell.length_b   1.000
_cell.length_c   1.000
_cell.angle_alpha   90.00
_cell.angle_beta   90.00
_cell.angle_gamma   90.00
#
_symmetry.space_group_name_H-M   'P 1'
#
loop_
_entity.id
_entity.type
_entity.pdbx_description
1 polymer ?
#
loop_
_entity_poly.entity_id
_entity_poly.type
_entity_poly.pdbx_seq_one_letter_code
_entity_poly.pdbx_strand_id
1 'polypeptide(L)' 'MYRLIGYLRTLCQYTATAKGRHDILDYLYAVVTFFIITALVLVILQFVR' A
#
# COMPACT_ATOMS: atom_id res chain seq x y z
N MET A 1 10.22 23.10 3.39
CA MET A 1 9.38 22.40 4.40
C MET A 1 7.89 22.75 4.29
N TYR A 2 7.47 24.01 4.13
CA TYR A 2 6.04 24.38 4.00
C TYR A 2 5.28 23.72 2.83
N ARG A 3 5.93 23.50 1.69
CA ARG A 3 5.30 22.84 0.52
C ARG A 3 4.94 21.38 0.80
N LEU A 4 5.80 20.64 1.50
CA LEU A 4 5.57 19.24 1.89
C LEU A 4 4.37 19.10 2.83
N ILE A 5 4.20 20.04 3.76
CA ILE A 5 3.04 20.08 4.65
C ILE A 5 1.75 20.31 3.85
N GLY A 6 1.81 21.17 2.82
CA GLY A 6 0.69 21.38 1.90
C GLY A 6 0.29 20.11 1.15
N TYR A 7 1.28 19.37 0.60
CA TYR A 7 1.03 18.09 -0.06
C TYR A 7 0.48 17.01 0.87
N LEU A 8 0.96 16.94 2.12
CA LEU A 8 0.41 16.01 3.10
C LEU A 8 -1.03 16.37 3.48
N ARG A 9 -1.35 17.67 3.55
CA ARG A 9 -2.71 18.14 3.83
C ARG A 9 -3.67 17.80 2.71
N THR A 10 -3.27 17.98 1.45
CA THR A 10 -4.09 17.58 0.30
C THR A 10 -4.23 16.06 0.21
N LEU A 11 -3.19 15.31 0.56
CA LEU A 11 -3.26 13.85 0.65
C LEU A 11 -4.26 13.43 1.74
N CYS A 12 -4.19 14.00 2.95
CA CYS A 12 -5.16 13.73 4.02
C CYS A 12 -6.59 14.14 3.64
N GLN A 13 -6.77 15.22 2.88
CA GLN A 13 -8.08 15.59 2.36
C GLN A 13 -8.57 14.57 1.33
N TYR A 14 -7.68 14.06 0.48
CA TYR A 14 -8.00 12.99 -0.48
C TYR A 14 -8.40 11.70 0.24
N THR A 15 -7.65 11.28 1.26
CA THR A 15 -7.94 10.06 2.04
C THR A 15 -9.26 10.15 2.81
N ALA A 16 -9.69 11.36 3.19
CA ALA A 16 -10.97 11.59 3.86
C ALA A 16 -12.18 11.44 2.92
N THR A 17 -11.99 11.52 1.60
CA THR A 17 -13.06 11.24 0.63
C THR A 17 -13.35 9.74 0.55
N ALA A 18 -14.62 9.39 0.26
CA ALA A 18 -15.00 7.98 0.11
C ALA A 18 -14.19 7.25 -0.99
N LYS A 19 -13.88 7.96 -2.09
CA LYS A 19 -13.05 7.44 -3.19
C LYS A 19 -11.59 7.25 -2.76
N GLY A 20 -10.95 8.28 -2.21
CA GLY A 20 -9.55 8.19 -1.82
C GLY A 20 -9.30 7.17 -0.70
N ARG A 21 -10.25 7.00 0.23
CA ARG A 21 -10.18 5.93 1.23
C ARG A 21 -10.23 4.54 0.58
N HIS A 22 -11.12 4.35 -0.39
CA HIS A 22 -11.23 3.07 -1.10
C HIS A 22 -9.95 2.76 -1.89
N ASP A 23 -9.46 3.74 -2.67
CA ASP A 23 -8.21 3.58 -3.43
C ASP A 23 -7.04 3.21 -2.51
N ILE A 24 -6.92 3.85 -1.35
CA ILE A 24 -5.84 3.54 -0.39
C ILE A 24 -5.96 2.13 0.17
N LEU A 25 -7.18 1.67 0.48
CA LEU A 25 -7.40 0.30 0.89
C LEU A 25 -7.05 -0.67 -0.23
N ASP A 26 -7.40 -0.38 -1.48
CA ASP A 26 -7.06 -1.21 -2.64
C ASP A 26 -5.54 -1.31 -2.83
N TYR A 27 -4.82 -0.18 -2.73
CA TYR A 27 -3.36 -0.19 -2.76
C TYR A 27 -2.77 -0.96 -1.58
N LEU A 28 -3.33 -0.82 -0.38
CA LEU A 28 -2.89 -1.58 0.78
C LEU A 28 -3.09 -3.08 0.57
N TYR A 29 -4.24 -3.50 0.05
CA TYR A 29 -4.51 -4.89 -0.32
C TYR A 29 -3.53 -5.39 -1.37
N ALA A 30 -3.29 -4.63 -2.44
CA ALA A 30 -2.33 -4.99 -3.47
C ALA A 30 -0.91 -5.20 -2.91
N VAL A 31 -0.46 -4.30 -2.04
CA VAL A 31 0.84 -4.40 -1.37
C VAL A 31 0.91 -5.64 -0.49
N VAL A 32 -0.11 -5.87 0.34
CA VAL A 32 -0.18 -7.06 1.21
C VAL A 32 -0.17 -8.35 0.37
N THR A 33 -0.97 -8.42 -0.69
CA THR A 33 -1.01 -9.57 -1.60
C THR A 33 0.35 -9.81 -2.25
N PHE A 34 1.03 -8.76 -2.71
CA PHE A 34 2.38 -8.87 -3.27
C PHE A 34 3.37 -9.48 -2.26
N PHE A 35 3.36 -9.00 -1.01
CA PHE A 35 4.21 -9.55 0.03
C PHE A 35 3.88 -11.01 0.35
N ILE A 36 2.59 -11.37 0.41
CA ILE A 36 2.16 -12.76 0.64
C ILE A 36 2.65 -13.68 -0.48
N ILE A 37 2.48 -13.29 -1.74
CA ILE A 37 2.95 -14.07 -2.89
C ILE A 37 4.47 -14.20 -2.85
N THR A 38 5.18 -13.11 -2.57
CA THR A 38 6.64 -13.10 -2.48
C THR A 38 7.12 -14.03 -1.37
N ALA A 39 6.52 -13.96 -0.19
CA ALA A 39 6.84 -14.84 0.93
C ALA A 39 6.56 -16.31 0.58
N LEU A 40 5.43 -16.60 -0.07
CA LEU A 40 5.08 -17.95 -0.52
C LEU A 40 6.13 -18.49 -1.50
N VAL A 41 6.54 -17.70 -2.49
CA VAL A 41 7.60 -18.09 -3.44
C VAL A 41 8.90 -18.39 -2.71
N LEU A 42 9.30 -17.54 -1.76
CA LEU A 42 10.52 -17.75 -0.97
C LEU A 42 10.45 -19.05 -0.13
N VAL A 43 9.30 -19.34 0.49
CA VAL A 43 9.09 -20.58 1.23
C VAL A 43 9.19 -21.79 0.31
N ILE A 44 8.55 -21.76 -0.86
CA ILE A 44 8.64 -22.85 -1.84
C ILE A 44 10.10 -23.07 -2.27
N LEU A 45 10.84 -21.99 -2.56
CA LEU A 45 12.25 -22.08 -2.92
C LEU A 45 13.11 -22.68 -1.80
N GLN A 46 12.77 -22.42 -0.53
CA GLN A 46 13.46 -23.05 0.60
C GLN A 46 13.12 -24.53 0.75
N PHE A 47 11.91 -24.96 0.39
CA PHE A 47 11.54 -26.39 0.41
C PHE A 47 12.14 -27.18 -0.75
N VAL A 48 12.32 -26.55 -1.91
CA VAL A 48 12.89 -27.18 -3.11
C VAL A 48 14.42 -27.20 -3.08
N ARG A 49 15.05 -26.27 -2.35
CA ARG A 49 16.50 -26.23 -2.13
C ARG A 49 16.94 -27.25 -1.08
#